data_AF-A0A7V4Q960-F1
#
_entry.id   AF-A0A7V4Q960-F1
#
_cell.length_a   1.000
_cell.length_b   1.000
_cell.length_c   1.000
_cell.angle_alpha   90.00
_cell.angle_beta   90.00
_cell.angle_gamma   90.00
#
_symmetry.space_group_name_H-M   'P 1'
#
loop_
_entity.id
_entity.type
_entity.pdbx_description
1 polymer ?
#
loop_
_entity_poly.entity_id
_entity_poly.type
_entity_poly.pdbx_seq_one_letter_code
_entity_poly.pdbx_strand_id
1 'polypeptide(L)'
;MTIKWSRDLATGVVDIDNQHKEIFSRVDRLSAACSEGKGKEEVLRLLLFLEDYIKEHFTCEERLQQKHLYPQRAAHKSQHMRFIAEVAKLSAAFREEGSTLSLVIMTNKTMASWLVQHITQTDMEFAAYLRGQAEQPAAKGA
;
A
#
# COMPACT_ATOMS: atom_id res chain seq x y z
N MET A 1 -9.42 -11.87 9.62
CA MET A 1 -9.66 -10.50 10.13
C MET A 1 -8.87 -9.57 9.24
N THR A 2 -9.53 -8.57 8.65
CA THR A 2 -8.84 -7.53 7.88
C THR A 2 -8.56 -6.37 8.81
N ILE A 3 -7.29 -5.93 8.87
CA ILE A 3 -6.91 -4.73 9.61
C ILE A 3 -7.59 -3.56 8.89
N LYS A 4 -8.26 -2.70 9.66
CA LYS A 4 -8.90 -1.48 9.12
C LYS A 4 -7.99 -0.28 9.35
N TRP A 5 -8.07 0.70 8.46
CA TRP A 5 -7.43 1.98 8.71
C TRP A 5 -7.97 2.60 10.01
N SER A 6 -7.06 3.06 10.87
CA SER A 6 -7.36 3.83 12.08
C SER A 6 -6.45 5.06 12.15
N ARG A 7 -6.75 6.00 13.06
CA ARG A 7 -5.90 7.17 13.29
C ARG A 7 -4.48 6.82 13.75
N ASP A 8 -4.28 5.63 14.30
CA ASP A 8 -2.96 5.17 14.73
C ASP A 8 -2.03 4.90 13.54
N LEU A 9 -2.60 4.72 12.34
CA LEU A 9 -1.89 4.56 11.07
C LEU A 9 -1.76 5.89 10.31
N ALA A 10 -2.03 7.03 10.95
CA ALA A 10 -1.82 8.32 10.33
C ALA A 10 -0.33 8.64 10.23
N THR A 11 0.12 8.93 9.02
CA THR A 11 1.48 9.38 8.71
C THR A 11 1.69 10.85 9.09
N GLY A 12 0.60 11.61 9.20
CA GLY A 12 0.63 13.07 9.36
C GLY A 12 0.73 13.82 8.03
N VAL A 13 0.80 13.10 6.91
CA VAL A 13 0.74 13.65 5.56
C VAL A 13 -0.63 13.32 4.97
N VAL A 14 -1.49 14.34 4.84
CA VAL A 14 -2.90 14.19 4.45
C VAL A 14 -3.07 13.38 3.16
N ASP A 15 -2.23 13.61 2.16
CA ASP A 15 -2.31 12.92 0.88
C ASP A 15 -2.01 11.42 1.01
N ILE A 16 -0.98 11.05 1.78
CA ILE A 16 -0.63 9.65 2.06
C ILE A 16 -1.73 8.98 2.89
N ASP A 17 -2.23 9.67 3.92
CA ASP A 17 -3.31 9.13 4.77
C ASP A 17 -4.59 8.86 3.97
N ASN A 18 -4.91 9.70 2.99
CA ASN A 18 -6.04 9.49 2.09
C ASN A 18 -5.80 8.31 1.13
N GLN A 19 -4.57 8.16 0.64
CA GLN A 19 -4.19 7.00 -0.18
C GLN A 19 -4.29 5.69 0.60
N HIS A 20 -3.77 5.65 1.84
CA HIS A 20 -3.91 4.49 2.72
C HIS A 20 -5.37 4.15 2.98
N LYS A 21 -6.24 5.13 3.31
CA LYS A 21 -7.68 4.88 3.52
C LYS A 21 -8.35 4.21 2.32
N GLU A 22 -8.06 4.70 1.10
CA GLU A 22 -8.63 4.10 -0.11
C GLU A 22 -8.11 2.67 -0.30
N ILE A 23 -6.81 2.43 -0.12
CA ILE A 23 -6.20 1.09 -0.18
C ILE A 23 -6.90 0.15 0.81
N PHE A 24 -7.01 0.52 2.09
CA PHE A 24 -7.67 -0.28 3.11
C PHE A 24 -9.14 -0.55 2.76
N SER A 25 -9.87 0.45 2.24
CA SER A 25 -11.26 0.27 1.80
C SER A 25 -11.37 -0.79 0.69
N ARG A 26 -10.44 -0.81 -0.26
CA ARG A 26 -10.44 -1.76 -1.38
C ARG A 26 -10.10 -3.17 -0.93
N VAL A 27 -9.16 -3.33 0.00
CA VAL A 27 -8.83 -4.64 0.59
C VAL A 27 -10.00 -5.19 1.42
N ASP A 28 -10.67 -4.34 2.19
CA ASP A 28 -11.86 -4.71 2.95
C ASP A 28 -13.00 -5.18 2.02
N ARG A 29 -13.23 -4.47 0.90
CA ARG A 29 -14.25 -4.87 -0.08
C ARG A 29 -13.95 -6.23 -0.70
N LEU A 30 -12.69 -6.48 -1.10
CA LEU A 30 -12.29 -7.79 -1.61
C LEU A 30 -12.56 -8.88 -0.57
N SER A 31 -12.14 -8.67 0.68
CA SER A 31 -12.32 -9.65 1.74
C SER A 31 -13.81 -9.96 1.98
N ALA A 32 -14.67 -8.95 2.00
CA ALA A 32 -16.11 -9.14 2.16
C ALA A 32 -16.72 -9.88 0.96
N ALA A 33 -16.35 -9.50 -0.26
CA ALA A 33 -16.80 -10.16 -1.48
C ALA A 33 -16.38 -11.64 -1.53
N CYS A 34 -15.17 -11.97 -1.06
CA CYS A 34 -14.73 -13.36 -0.94
C CYS A 34 -15.62 -14.18 0.00
N SER A 35 -16.01 -13.61 1.15
CA SER A 35 -16.91 -14.29 2.10
C SER A 35 -18.33 -14.47 1.57
N GLU A 36 -18.77 -13.64 0.62
CA GLU A 36 -20.08 -13.73 -0.04
C GLU A 36 -20.07 -14.55 -1.34
N GLY A 37 -18.93 -15.12 -1.75
CA GLY A 37 -18.80 -15.82 -3.04
C GLY A 37 -18.75 -14.91 -4.27
N LYS A 38 -18.57 -13.60 -4.08
CA LYS A 38 -18.46 -12.55 -5.11
C LYS A 38 -17.02 -12.08 -5.35
N GLY A 39 -16.04 -12.84 -4.88
CA GLY A 39 -14.63 -12.45 -4.92
C GLY A 39 -14.06 -12.32 -6.34
N LYS A 40 -14.66 -12.99 -7.33
CA LYS A 40 -14.18 -12.98 -8.73
C LYS A 40 -14.34 -11.61 -9.39
N GLU A 41 -15.49 -10.98 -9.23
CA GLU A 41 -15.75 -9.66 -9.80
C GLU A 41 -14.94 -8.59 -9.06
N GLU A 42 -14.81 -8.73 -7.74
CA GLU A 42 -14.09 -7.74 -6.93
C GLU A 42 -12.57 -7.83 -7.12
N VAL A 43 -12.01 -9.01 -7.38
CA VAL A 43 -10.57 -9.14 -7.65
C VAL A 43 -10.15 -8.39 -8.91
N LEU A 44 -10.99 -8.41 -9.96
CA LEU A 44 -10.73 -7.65 -11.18
C LEU A 44 -10.70 -6.14 -10.90
N ARG A 45 -11.72 -5.65 -10.20
CA ARG A 45 -11.81 -4.22 -9.82
C ARG A 45 -10.60 -3.81 -8.99
N LEU A 46 -10.16 -4.67 -8.09
CA LEU A 46 -8.99 -4.42 -7.27
C LEU A 46 -7.70 -4.40 -8.10
N LEU A 47 -7.45 -5.40 -8.95
CA LEU A 47 -6.23 -5.46 -9.76
C LEU A 47 -6.10 -4.23 -10.69
N LEU A 48 -7.19 -3.81 -11.34
CA LEU A 48 -7.21 -2.60 -12.16
C LEU A 48 -6.92 -1.34 -11.36
N PHE A 49 -7.48 -1.24 -10.15
CA PHE A 49 -7.17 -0.14 -9.24
C PHE A 49 -5.69 -0.13 -8.84
N LEU A 50 -5.12 -1.30 -8.54
CA LEU A 50 -3.74 -1.42 -8.09
C LEU A 50 -2.72 -1.12 -9.18
N GLU A 51 -2.99 -1.45 -10.44
CA GLU A 51 -2.03 -1.23 -11.54
C GLU A 51 -1.55 0.23 -11.61
N ASP A 52 -2.43 1.20 -11.33
CA ASP A 52 -2.11 2.63 -11.38
C ASP A 52 -1.96 3.26 -10.00
N TYR A 53 -2.92 3.01 -9.10
CA TYR A 53 -3.00 3.71 -7.82
C TYR A 53 -1.81 3.40 -6.91
N ILE A 54 -1.30 2.16 -6.92
CA ILE A 54 -0.16 1.81 -6.07
C ILE A 54 1.13 2.47 -6.55
N LYS A 55 1.29 2.65 -7.86
CA LYS A 55 2.46 3.32 -8.43
C LYS A 55 2.45 4.80 -8.06
N GLU A 56 1.28 5.43 -8.12
CA GLU A 56 1.11 6.82 -7.68
C GLU A 56 1.42 6.97 -6.19
N HIS A 57 0.85 6.10 -5.36
CA HIS A 57 1.09 6.07 -3.92
C HIS A 57 2.58 5.95 -3.59
N PHE A 58 3.26 4.92 -4.12
CA PHE A 58 4.69 4.72 -3.90
C PHE A 58 5.54 5.87 -4.44
N THR A 59 5.16 6.47 -5.57
CA THR A 59 5.86 7.64 -6.11
C THR A 59 5.72 8.85 -5.17
N CYS A 60 4.55 9.05 -4.57
CA CYS A 60 4.32 10.10 -3.59
C CYS A 60 5.24 9.93 -2.37
N GLU A 61 5.27 8.72 -1.80
CA GLU A 61 6.13 8.40 -0.67
C GLU A 61 7.61 8.56 -1.01
N GLU A 62 8.08 8.01 -2.13
CA GLU A 62 9.48 8.07 -2.53
C GLU A 62 9.96 9.52 -2.75
N ARG A 63 9.08 10.40 -3.23
CA ARG A 63 9.35 11.84 -3.36
C ARG A 63 9.47 12.50 -1.99
N LEU A 64 8.58 12.16 -1.05
CA LEU A 64 8.65 12.68 0.32
C LEU A 64 9.90 12.17 1.04
N GLN A 65 10.20 10.88 0.94
CA GLN A 65 11.41 10.27 1.49
C GLN A 65 12.68 10.95 0.95
N GLN A 66 12.72 11.24 -0.35
CA GLN A 66 13.84 11.97 -0.96
C GLN A 66 13.95 13.39 -0.42
N LYS A 67 12.83 14.12 -0.35
CA LYS A 67 12.78 15.51 0.16
C LYS A 67 13.28 15.60 1.61
N HIS A 68 12.92 14.61 2.43
CA HIS A 68 13.25 14.58 3.85
C HIS A 68 14.54 13.83 4.17
N LEU A 69 15.30 13.39 3.17
CA LEU A 69 16.56 12.65 3.33
C LEU A 69 16.41 11.38 4.19
N TYR A 70 15.30 10.67 4.01
CA TYR A 70 15.01 9.45 4.77
C TYR A 70 16.08 8.37 4.53
N PRO A 71 16.81 7.91 5.56
CA PRO A 71 17.97 7.04 5.38
C PRO A 71 17.61 5.65 4.84
N GLN A 72 16.41 5.14 5.12
CA GLN A 72 15.98 3.81 4.66
C GLN A 72 15.27 3.81 3.30
N ARG A 73 15.28 4.95 2.58
CA ARG A 73 14.61 5.11 1.27
C ARG A 73 14.93 3.99 0.27
N ALA A 74 16.19 3.55 0.21
CA ALA A 74 16.59 2.50 -0.73
C ALA A 74 15.94 1.14 -0.41
N ALA A 75 15.89 0.78 0.88
CA ALA A 75 15.24 -0.45 1.34
C ALA A 75 13.72 -0.39 1.13
N HIS A 76 13.10 0.74 1.45
CA HIS A 76 11.67 0.99 1.23
C HIS A 76 11.29 0.88 -0.26
N LYS A 77 12.02 1.58 -1.14
CA LYS A 77 11.81 1.49 -2.60
C LYS A 77 11.96 0.06 -3.15
N SER A 78 12.87 -0.74 -2.62
CA SER A 78 13.01 -2.15 -3.01
C SER A 78 11.78 -2.99 -2.64
N GLN A 79 11.11 -2.67 -1.52
CA GLN A 79 9.83 -3.25 -1.17
C GLN A 79 8.75 -2.87 -2.22
N HIS A 80 8.63 -1.59 -2.56
CA HIS A 80 7.69 -1.11 -3.59
C HIS A 80 7.86 -1.83 -4.93
N MET A 81 9.10 -1.90 -5.42
CA MET A 81 9.40 -2.54 -6.72
C MET A 81 9.00 -4.01 -6.74
N ARG A 82 9.24 -4.74 -5.64
CA ARG A 82 8.82 -6.15 -5.51
C ARG A 82 7.31 -6.29 -5.55
N PHE A 83 6.58 -5.40 -4.87
CA PHE A 83 5.12 -5.44 -4.87
C PHE A 83 4.52 -5.09 -6.22
N ILE A 84 5.03 -4.06 -6.90
CA ILE A 84 4.59 -3.71 -8.26
C ILE A 84 4.78 -4.92 -9.20
N ALA A 85 5.92 -5.59 -9.13
CA ALA A 85 6.17 -6.78 -9.94
C ALA A 85 5.19 -7.91 -9.63
N GLU A 86 4.81 -8.10 -8.36
CA GLU A 86 3.85 -9.13 -7.97
C GLU A 86 2.43 -8.81 -8.44
N VAL A 87 1.98 -7.55 -8.31
CA VAL A 87 0.69 -7.08 -8.87
C VAL A 87 0.65 -7.26 -10.38
N ALA A 88 1.75 -6.97 -11.08
CA ALA A 88 1.85 -7.19 -12.52
C ALA A 88 1.70 -8.66 -12.91
N LYS A 89 2.31 -9.58 -12.16
CA LYS A 89 2.13 -11.03 -12.38
C LYS A 89 0.69 -11.48 -12.14
N LEU A 90 0.06 -11.04 -11.07
CA LEU A 90 -1.35 -11.36 -10.78
C LEU A 90 -2.27 -10.83 -11.88
N SER A 91 -2.01 -9.63 -12.37
CA SER A 91 -2.78 -9.02 -13.46
C SER A 91 -2.56 -9.73 -14.80
N ALA A 92 -1.36 -10.22 -15.07
CA ALA A 92 -1.09 -11.06 -16.24
C ALA A 92 -1.82 -12.41 -16.15
N ALA A 93 -1.71 -13.12 -15.01
CA ALA A 93 -2.42 -14.37 -14.78
C ALA A 93 -3.94 -14.20 -14.90
N PHE A 94 -4.48 -13.07 -14.42
CA PHE A 94 -5.88 -12.72 -14.63
C PHE A 94 -6.26 -12.65 -16.11
N ARG A 95 -5.43 -11.99 -16.93
CA ARG A 95 -5.71 -11.80 -18.36
C ARG A 95 -5.67 -13.12 -19.13
N GLU A 96 -4.84 -14.07 -18.69
CA GLU A 96 -4.68 -15.38 -19.33
C GLU A 96 -5.75 -16.39 -18.87
N GLU A 97 -6.01 -16.49 -17.56
CA GLU A 97 -6.83 -17.56 -16.97
C GLU A 97 -8.23 -17.07 -16.53
N GLY A 98 -8.45 -15.76 -16.49
CA GLY A 98 -9.64 -15.14 -15.92
C GLY A 98 -9.67 -15.18 -14.39
N SER A 99 -10.86 -14.97 -13.81
CA SER A 99 -11.06 -14.88 -12.36
C SER A 99 -11.14 -16.27 -11.70
N THR A 100 -10.03 -17.01 -11.67
CA THR A 100 -9.97 -18.33 -11.00
C THR A 100 -10.02 -18.17 -9.48
N LEU A 101 -10.50 -19.21 -8.76
CA LEU A 101 -10.51 -19.19 -7.29
C LEU A 101 -9.10 -19.06 -6.72
N SER A 102 -8.11 -19.71 -7.34
CA SER A 102 -6.70 -19.61 -6.97
C SER A 102 -6.22 -18.16 -7.02
N LEU A 103 -6.52 -17.46 -8.12
CA LEU A 103 -6.12 -16.08 -8.31
C LEU A 103 -6.77 -15.13 -7.30
N VAL A 104 -8.04 -15.34 -6.96
CA VAL A 104 -8.74 -14.59 -5.91
C VAL A 104 -8.04 -14.77 -4.56
N ILE A 105 -7.71 -16.01 -4.19
CA ILE A 105 -7.01 -16.32 -2.93
C ILE A 105 -5.61 -15.70 -2.91
N MET A 106 -4.84 -15.85 -3.99
CA MET A 106 -3.50 -15.28 -4.11
C MET A 106 -3.53 -13.76 -4.02
N THR A 107 -4.43 -13.10 -4.75
CA THR A 107 -4.57 -11.65 -4.70
C THR A 107 -4.96 -11.19 -3.30
N ASN A 108 -5.96 -11.81 -2.68
CA ASN A 108 -6.35 -11.46 -1.32
C ASN A 108 -5.20 -11.63 -0.32
N LYS A 109 -4.41 -12.71 -0.45
CA LYS A 109 -3.23 -12.94 0.39
C LYS A 109 -2.16 -11.88 0.17
N THR A 110 -1.79 -11.59 -1.07
CA THR A 110 -0.80 -10.55 -1.41
C THR A 110 -1.19 -9.20 -0.82
N MET A 111 -2.47 -8.85 -0.92
CA MET A 111 -2.99 -7.59 -0.40
C MET A 111 -3.04 -7.54 1.13
N ALA A 112 -3.72 -8.52 1.75
CA ALA A 112 -3.91 -8.54 3.19
C ALA A 112 -2.62 -8.85 3.96
N SER A 113 -1.67 -9.57 3.36
CA SER A 113 -0.41 -9.92 4.02
C SER A 113 0.66 -8.88 3.75
N TRP A 114 0.92 -8.52 2.49
CA TRP A 114 2.05 -7.65 2.18
C TRP A 114 1.70 -6.17 2.34
N LEU A 115 0.63 -5.70 1.69
CA LEU A 115 0.37 -4.25 1.63
C LEU A 115 -0.05 -3.70 2.99
N VAL A 116 -0.91 -4.42 3.70
CA VAL A 116 -1.29 -4.06 5.06
C VAL A 116 -0.08 -4.09 5.99
N GLN A 117 0.81 -5.09 5.88
CA GLN A 117 2.03 -5.14 6.69
C GLN A 117 2.97 -3.98 6.35
N HIS A 118 3.13 -3.67 5.07
CA HIS A 118 3.96 -2.57 4.60
C HIS A 118 3.50 -1.25 5.21
N ILE A 119 2.20 -0.96 5.13
CA ILE A 119 1.63 0.27 5.69
C ILE A 119 1.78 0.31 7.21
N THR A 120 1.45 -0.78 7.90
CA THR A 120 1.46 -0.81 9.38
C THR A 120 2.86 -0.85 9.99
N GLN A 121 3.90 -1.14 9.20
CA GLN A 121 5.28 -1.26 9.67
C GLN A 121 6.18 -0.25 8.96
N THR A 122 6.46 -0.47 7.67
CA THR A 122 7.44 0.32 6.90
C THR A 122 6.99 1.78 6.73
N ASP A 123 5.72 2.03 6.39
CA ASP A 123 5.24 3.41 6.21
C ASP A 123 5.17 4.14 7.56
N MET A 124 4.87 3.40 8.64
CA MET A 124 4.86 3.97 10.00
C MET A 124 6.27 4.29 10.52
N GLU A 125 7.30 3.55 10.11
CA GLU A 125 8.70 3.91 10.38
C GLU A 125 9.07 5.23 9.69
N PHE A 126 8.66 5.41 8.43
CA PHE A 126 8.84 6.67 7.72
C PHE A 126 8.04 7.82 8.37
N ALA A 127 6.79 7.57 8.77
CA ALA A 127 5.98 8.55 9.48
C ALA A 127 6.61 8.97 10.82
N ALA A 128 7.17 8.04 11.58
CA ALA A 128 7.89 8.33 12.82
C ALA A 128 9.12 9.23 12.56
N TYR A 129 9.85 8.96 11.48
CA TYR A 129 10.96 9.81 11.05
C TYR A 129 10.51 11.23 10.70
N LEU A 130 9.40 11.39 9.97
CA LEU A 130 8.84 12.70 9.65
C LEU A 130 8.44 13.50 10.91
N ARG A 131 7.78 12.84 11.87
CA ARG A 131 7.40 13.46 13.15
C ARG A 131 8.64 13.92 13.94
N GLY A 132 9.67 13.07 14.01
CA GLY A 132 10.93 13.41 14.69
C GLY A 132 11.67 14.60 14.06
N GLN A 133 11.46 14.89 12.77
CA GLN A 133 11.97 16.11 12.15
C GLN A 133 11.11 17.34 12.43
N ALA A 134 9.78 17.19 12.53
CA ALA A 134 8.87 18.29 12.85
C ALA A 134 9.07 18.81 14.29
N GLU A 135 9.48 17.94 15.20
CA GLU A 135 9.76 18.27 16.61
C GLU A 135 11.15 18.89 16.83
N GLN A 136 12.07 18.76 15.86
CA GLN A 136 13.37 19.42 15.90
C GLN A 136 13.24 20.80 15.25
N PRO A 137 13.26 21.92 16.02
CA PRO A 137 13.27 23.23 15.41
C PRO A 137 14.52 23.32 14.53
N ALA A 138 14.35 23.77 13.29
CA ALA A 138 15.45 24.02 12.37
C ALA A 138 16.53 24.80 13.12
N ALA A 139 17.65 24.14 13.41
CA ALA A 139 18.82 24.80 13.97
C ALA A 139 19.15 25.92 12.99
N LYS A 140 18.88 27.16 13.40
CA LYS A 140 19.25 28.35 12.64
C LYS A 140 20.76 28.24 12.46
N GLY A 141 21.18 28.00 11.23
CA GLY A 141 22.59 28.01 10.84
C GLY A 141 23.19 29.35 11.27
N ALA A 142 24.29 29.25 12.01
CA ALA A 142 25.18 30.36 12.32
C ALA A 142 25.87 30.87 11.05
#